data_AF-A0A6N6KTL2-F1
#
_entry.id   AF-A0A6N6KTL2-F1
#
_cell.length_a   1.000
_cell.length_b   1.000
_cell.length_c   1.000
_cell.angle_alpha   90.00
_cell.angle_beta   90.00
_cell.angle_gamma   90.00
#
_symmetry.space_group_name_H-M   'P 1'
#
loop_
_entity.id
_entity.type
_entity.pdbx_description
1 polymer ?
#
loop_
_entity_poly.entity_id
_entity_poly.type
_entity_poly.pdbx_seq_one_letter_code
_entity_poly.pdbx_strand_id
1 'polypeptide(L)'
;MASGAKIDHENALFTMRQDTTVYSLQSLVGARLTGVVFVMDYIQLQFDAQVMSVLTLLEVRVEDKAYAFGEEGFRDKICERITANVMKADVYEDLKISINFDDGSNIMIPLVGDQKGNEAVDFRGEENKWWVFHQS
;
A
#
# COMPACT_ATOMS: atom_id res chain seq x y z
N MET A 1 18.06 43.67 17.90
CA MET A 1 17.83 42.79 19.06
C MET A 1 16.63 41.90 18.73
N ALA A 2 16.73 40.62 19.10
CA ALA A 2 16.03 39.49 18.49
C ALA A 2 14.49 39.53 18.60
N SER A 3 13.83 39.20 17.48
CA SER A 3 12.44 38.77 17.43
C SER A 3 12.40 37.29 17.79
N GLY A 4 11.83 36.96 18.95
CA GLY A 4 11.57 35.59 19.36
C GLY A 4 10.34 35.07 18.64
N ALA A 5 10.53 34.14 17.70
CA ALA A 5 9.42 33.36 17.14
C ALA A 5 8.97 32.34 18.20
N LYS A 6 7.76 32.55 18.73
CA LYS A 6 6.99 31.50 19.41
C LYS A 6 6.79 30.36 18.42
N ILE A 7 7.20 29.16 18.80
CA ILE A 7 6.88 27.94 18.07
C ILE A 7 5.48 27.54 18.52
N ASP A 8 4.50 27.70 17.65
CA ASP A 8 3.14 27.21 17.86
C ASP A 8 3.15 25.67 17.82
N HIS A 9 2.92 25.07 18.99
CA HIS A 9 2.95 23.63 19.21
C HIS A 9 1.87 22.86 18.41
N GLU A 10 0.84 23.54 17.87
CA GLU A 10 -0.21 22.90 17.06
C GLU A 10 0.21 22.61 15.61
N ASN A 11 1.16 23.36 15.04
CA ASN A 11 1.63 23.13 13.66
C ASN A 11 2.59 21.94 13.52
N ALA A 12 3.26 21.54 14.60
CA ALA A 12 4.15 20.37 14.59
C ALA A 12 3.38 19.04 14.55
N LEU A 13 2.18 18.99 15.12
CA LEU A 13 1.33 17.79 15.14
C LEU A 13 0.63 17.54 13.79
N PHE A 14 0.33 18.60 13.04
CA PHE A 14 -0.32 18.48 11.73
C PHE A 14 0.68 18.09 10.62
N THR A 15 1.94 18.53 10.73
CA THR A 15 3.01 18.20 9.78
C THR A 15 3.53 16.76 9.94
N MET A 16 3.40 16.16 11.13
CA MET A 16 3.89 14.79 11.42
C MET A 16 2.98 13.64 10.97
N ARG A 17 1.76 13.90 10.46
CA ARG A 17 0.90 12.84 9.92
C ARG A 17 1.17 12.51 8.44
N GLN A 18 1.78 13.42 7.69
CA GLN A 18 1.97 13.28 6.24
C GLN A 18 3.32 12.66 5.83
N ASP A 19 4.39 12.86 6.60
CA ASP A 19 5.70 12.33 6.22
C ASP A 19 5.81 10.81 6.41
N THR A 20 5.25 10.28 7.49
CA THR A 20 5.50 8.89 7.92
C THR A 20 4.93 7.82 6.99
N THR A 21 3.88 8.15 6.22
CA THR A 21 3.20 7.24 5.29
C THR A 21 3.90 7.09 3.95
N VAL A 22 4.65 8.10 3.48
CA VAL A 22 5.45 7.99 2.26
C VAL A 22 6.74 7.22 2.52
N TYR A 23 7.37 7.42 3.69
CA TYR A 23 8.57 6.66 4.07
C TYR A 23 8.29 5.18 4.34
N SER A 24 7.03 4.80 4.61
CA SER A 24 6.70 3.43 4.99
C SER A 24 6.74 2.45 3.82
N LEU A 25 6.04 2.75 2.73
CA LEU A 25 5.98 1.86 1.57
C LEU A 25 7.29 1.84 0.78
N GLN A 26 8.16 2.84 0.95
CA GLN A 26 9.48 2.85 0.32
C GLN A 26 10.32 1.64 0.75
N SER A 27 10.07 1.08 1.94
CA SER A 27 10.72 -0.16 2.39
C SER A 27 10.37 -1.40 1.56
N LEU A 28 9.31 -1.34 0.73
CA LEU A 28 8.98 -2.41 -0.22
C LEU A 28 9.92 -2.41 -1.44
N VAL A 29 10.59 -1.31 -1.77
CA VAL A 29 11.41 -1.25 -2.99
C VAL A 29 12.58 -2.21 -2.88
N GLY A 30 12.67 -3.13 -3.85
CA GLY A 30 13.63 -4.23 -3.88
C GLY A 30 13.14 -5.51 -3.19
N ALA A 31 12.04 -5.46 -2.42
CA ALA A 31 11.44 -6.64 -1.81
C ALA A 31 10.72 -7.49 -2.87
N ARG A 32 10.68 -8.79 -2.63
CA ARG A 32 10.04 -9.77 -3.50
C ARG A 32 8.65 -10.12 -3.00
N LEU A 33 7.65 -10.20 -3.89
CA LEU A 33 6.37 -10.81 -3.54
C LEU A 33 6.57 -12.32 -3.33
N THR A 34 6.53 -12.78 -2.09
CA THR A 34 6.80 -14.18 -1.70
C THR A 34 5.53 -14.99 -1.54
N GLY A 35 4.38 -14.35 -1.34
CA GLY A 35 3.12 -15.05 -1.15
C GLY A 35 1.90 -14.14 -1.24
N VAL A 36 0.76 -14.77 -1.51
CA VAL A 36 -0.56 -14.15 -1.49
C VAL A 36 -1.48 -15.03 -0.65
N VAL A 37 -2.10 -14.46 0.39
CA VAL A 37 -3.03 -15.15 1.27
C VAL A 37 -4.43 -14.57 1.08
N PHE A 38 -5.38 -15.44 0.74
CA PHE A 38 -6.79 -15.06 0.61
C PHE A 38 -7.49 -15.36 1.94
N VAL A 39 -7.92 -14.32 2.65
CA VAL A 39 -8.57 -14.46 3.96
C VAL A 39 -9.97 -13.90 3.89
N MET A 40 -10.94 -14.79 3.63
CA MET A 40 -12.36 -14.44 3.54
C MET A 40 -12.63 -13.24 2.61
N ASP A 41 -12.73 -12.05 3.18
CA ASP A 41 -13.06 -10.77 2.55
C ASP A 41 -11.85 -9.85 2.28
N TYR A 42 -10.63 -10.26 2.65
CA TYR A 42 -9.41 -9.48 2.40
C TYR A 42 -8.25 -10.33 1.85
N ILE A 43 -7.21 -9.65 1.37
CA ILE A 43 -5.98 -10.29 0.86
C ILE A 43 -4.78 -9.84 1.67
N GLN A 44 -3.84 -10.75 1.93
CA GLN A 44 -2.51 -10.39 2.39
C GLN A 44 -1.47 -10.62 1.28
N LEU A 45 -0.67 -9.60 1.02
CA LEU A 45 0.50 -9.65 0.16
C LEU A 45 1.73 -9.77 1.06
N GLN A 46 2.55 -10.79 0.83
CA GLN A 46 3.77 -11.04 1.60
C GLN A 46 4.98 -10.60 0.77
N PHE A 47 5.77 -9.68 1.31
CA PHE A 47 6.96 -9.13 0.67
C PHE A 47 8.19 -9.41 1.52
N ASP A 48 8.91 -10.50 1.25
CA ASP A 48 9.99 -11.01 2.11
C ASP A 48 9.60 -11.06 3.60
N ALA A 49 10.10 -10.13 4.43
CA ALA A 49 9.80 -10.03 5.86
C ALA A 49 8.62 -9.10 6.20
N GLN A 50 7.98 -8.51 5.20
CA GLN A 50 6.96 -7.48 5.32
C GLN A 50 5.59 -8.04 4.88
N VAL A 51 4.50 -7.55 5.47
CA VAL A 51 3.14 -8.01 5.16
C VAL A 51 2.22 -6.83 4.97
N MET A 52 1.48 -6.82 3.86
CA MET A 52 0.43 -5.86 3.57
C MET A 52 -0.92 -6.56 3.55
N SER A 53 -1.79 -6.25 4.51
CA SER A 53 -3.19 -6.69 4.51
C SER A 53 -4.04 -5.64 3.82
N VAL A 54 -4.60 -5.98 2.68
CA VAL A 54 -5.47 -5.13 1.86
C VAL A 54 -6.91 -5.46 2.21
N LEU A 55 -7.56 -4.56 2.95
CA LEU A 55 -8.91 -4.72 3.50
C LEU A 55 -10.00 -4.21 2.55
N THR A 56 -9.61 -3.83 1.33
CA THR A 56 -10.46 -3.30 0.27
C THR A 56 -10.27 -4.09 -1.01
N LEU A 57 -10.97 -3.70 -2.07
CA LEU A 57 -10.71 -4.22 -3.41
C LEU A 57 -9.32 -3.81 -3.89
N LEU A 58 -8.61 -4.72 -4.54
CA LEU A 58 -7.38 -4.43 -5.26
C LEU A 58 -7.49 -4.91 -6.70
N GLU A 59 -6.73 -4.29 -7.58
CA GLU A 59 -6.60 -4.67 -8.98
C GLU A 59 -5.15 -5.10 -9.27
N VAL A 60 -5.00 -6.15 -10.08
CA VAL A 60 -3.73 -6.48 -10.71
C VAL A 60 -3.79 -6.03 -12.17
N ARG A 61 -2.79 -5.26 -12.59
CA ARG A 61 -2.66 -4.77 -13.96
C ARG A 61 -1.45 -5.44 -14.61
N VAL A 62 -1.69 -6.06 -15.75
CA VAL A 62 -0.68 -6.74 -16.56
C VAL A 62 -0.91 -6.31 -18.00
N GLU A 63 0.12 -5.74 -18.64
CA GLU A 63 -0.01 -5.12 -19.96
C GLU A 63 -1.17 -4.09 -19.96
N ASP A 64 -2.12 -4.21 -20.89
CA ASP A 64 -3.28 -3.32 -21.03
C ASP A 64 -4.54 -3.83 -20.31
N LYS A 65 -4.41 -4.84 -19.44
CA LYS A 65 -5.55 -5.46 -18.74
C LYS A 65 -5.50 -5.23 -17.24
N ALA A 66 -6.67 -5.01 -16.66
CA ALA A 66 -6.90 -4.99 -15.23
C ALA A 66 -7.76 -6.20 -14.83
N TYR A 67 -7.42 -6.80 -13.70
CA TYR A 67 -8.16 -7.89 -13.08
C TYR A 67 -8.50 -7.43 -11.67
N ALA A 68 -9.79 -7.29 -11.34
CA ALA A 68 -10.24 -6.85 -10.03
C ALA A 68 -10.53 -8.02 -9.09
N PHE A 69 -10.41 -7.78 -7.78
CA PHE A 69 -10.76 -8.78 -6.78
C PHE A 69 -12.20 -9.30 -6.97
N GLY A 70 -12.34 -10.63 -7.07
CA GLY A 70 -13.63 -11.30 -7.31
C GLY A 70 -13.90 -11.63 -8.78
N GLU A 71 -13.14 -11.06 -9.72
CA GLU A 71 -13.25 -11.39 -11.14
C GLU A 71 -12.52 -12.70 -11.49
N GLU A 72 -12.96 -13.33 -12.58
CA GLU A 72 -12.29 -14.50 -13.14
C GLU A 72 -10.85 -14.16 -13.56
N GLY A 73 -9.91 -15.05 -13.23
CA GLY A 73 -8.49 -14.87 -13.56
C GLY A 73 -7.73 -13.96 -12.60
N PHE A 74 -8.38 -13.21 -11.70
CA PHE A 74 -7.70 -12.37 -10.71
C PHE A 74 -6.70 -13.16 -9.86
N ARG A 75 -7.13 -14.31 -9.33
CA ARG A 75 -6.32 -15.16 -8.45
C ARG A 75 -5.08 -15.69 -9.17
N ASP A 76 -5.24 -16.11 -10.42
CA ASP A 76 -4.12 -16.62 -11.21
C ASP A 76 -3.14 -15.48 -11.49
N LYS A 77 -3.65 -14.31 -11.89
CA LYS A 77 -2.83 -13.15 -12.24
C LYS A 77 -2.05 -12.59 -11.07
N ILE A 78 -2.63 -12.51 -9.87
CA ILE A 78 -1.89 -12.08 -8.69
C ILE A 78 -0.84 -13.12 -8.25
N CYS A 79 -1.18 -14.41 -8.32
CA CYS A 79 -0.25 -15.48 -7.96
C CYS A 79 0.91 -15.62 -8.97
N GLU A 80 0.67 -15.33 -10.25
CA GLU A 80 1.71 -15.27 -11.28
C GLU A 80 2.77 -14.18 -11.00
N ARG A 81 2.53 -13.25 -10.08
CA ARG A 81 3.50 -12.23 -9.66
C ARG A 81 4.32 -12.66 -8.45
N ILE A 82 4.02 -13.82 -7.85
CA ILE A 82 4.92 -14.39 -6.83
C ILE A 82 6.29 -14.56 -7.49
N THR A 83 7.33 -14.14 -6.77
CA THR A 83 8.73 -13.97 -7.17
C THR A 83 9.10 -12.69 -7.92
N ALA A 84 8.13 -11.86 -8.33
CA ALA A 84 8.42 -10.55 -8.92
C ALA A 84 8.96 -9.58 -7.84
N ASN A 85 9.88 -8.71 -8.24
CA ASN A 85 10.50 -7.74 -7.32
C ASN A 85 9.81 -6.38 -7.46
N VAL A 86 9.58 -5.71 -6.35
CA VAL A 86 8.98 -4.38 -6.33
C VAL A 86 10.02 -3.35 -6.80
N MET A 87 9.69 -2.64 -7.87
CA MET A 87 10.50 -1.56 -8.42
C MET A 87 10.12 -0.19 -7.85
N LYS A 88 8.84 -0.01 -7.52
CA LYS A 88 8.31 1.26 -7.03
C LYS A 88 7.06 1.03 -6.20
N ALA A 89 6.94 1.71 -5.06
CA ALA A 89 5.74 1.73 -4.24
C ALA A 89 5.38 3.19 -3.94
N ASP A 90 4.25 3.67 -4.46
CA ASP A 90 3.79 5.04 -4.28
C ASP A 90 2.44 5.07 -3.57
N VAL A 91 2.25 6.10 -2.73
CA VAL A 91 0.94 6.53 -2.26
C VAL A 91 0.57 7.79 -3.03
N TYR A 92 -0.48 7.73 -3.83
CA TYR A 92 -1.06 8.92 -4.45
C TYR A 92 -2.12 9.45 -3.50
N GLU A 93 -1.88 10.65 -2.93
CA GLU A 93 -2.71 11.30 -1.90
C GLU A 93 -4.19 11.02 -2.10
N ASP A 94 -4.81 10.37 -1.10
CA ASP A 94 -6.24 10.07 -1.00
C ASP A 94 -6.86 9.46 -2.28
N LEU A 95 -6.08 8.76 -3.10
CA LEU A 95 -6.57 8.13 -4.32
C LEU A 95 -6.28 6.64 -4.33
N LYS A 96 -5.00 6.28 -4.16
CA LYS A 96 -4.56 4.88 -4.30
C LYS A 96 -3.15 4.64 -3.80
N ILE A 97 -2.89 3.40 -3.43
CA ILE A 97 -1.54 2.82 -3.36
C ILE A 97 -1.24 2.13 -4.69
N SER A 98 -0.01 2.25 -5.17
CA SER A 98 0.46 1.61 -6.39
C SER A 98 1.81 0.93 -6.19
N ILE A 99 1.87 -0.37 -6.46
CA ILE A 99 3.08 -1.20 -6.34
C ILE A 99 3.42 -1.70 -7.73
N ASN A 100 4.57 -1.29 -8.26
CA ASN A 100 5.05 -1.63 -9.60
C ASN A 100 6.15 -2.70 -9.48
N PHE A 101 6.09 -3.69 -10.36
CA PHE A 101 7.03 -4.82 -10.39
C PHE A 101 8.02 -4.73 -11.55
N ASP A 102 9.09 -5.53 -11.47
CA ASP A 102 10.16 -5.63 -12.47
C ASP A 102 9.74 -6.25 -13.80
N ASP A 103 8.63 -6.98 -13.80
CA ASP A 103 7.99 -7.53 -15.00
C ASP A 103 7.03 -6.54 -15.70
N GLY A 104 6.96 -5.29 -15.22
CA GLY A 104 6.09 -4.23 -15.75
C GLY A 104 4.63 -4.31 -15.27
N SER A 105 4.27 -5.29 -14.45
CA SER A 105 2.95 -5.37 -13.83
C SER A 105 2.79 -4.39 -12.66
N ASN A 106 1.55 -4.19 -12.24
CA ASN A 106 1.20 -3.28 -11.15
C ASN A 106 0.08 -3.85 -10.28
N ILE A 107 0.22 -3.73 -8.96
CA ILE A 107 -0.89 -3.86 -8.02
C ILE A 107 -1.37 -2.47 -7.63
N MET A 108 -2.67 -2.25 -7.75
CA MET A 108 -3.31 -0.99 -7.41
C MET A 108 -4.38 -1.20 -6.35
N ILE A 109 -4.33 -0.40 -5.30
CA ILE A 109 -5.27 -0.46 -4.17
C ILE A 109 -5.91 0.92 -4.05
N PRO A 110 -7.20 1.07 -4.41
CA PRO A 110 -7.93 2.32 -4.20
C PRO A 110 -8.00 2.66 -2.71
N LEU A 111 -7.74 3.93 -2.39
CA LEU A 111 -7.95 4.51 -1.05
C LEU A 111 -9.28 5.29 -0.96
N VAL A 112 -9.96 5.51 -2.09
CA VAL A 112 -11.29 6.10 -2.18
C VAL A 112 -12.33 5.04 -2.54
N GLY A 113 -13.46 5.02 -1.84
CA GLY A 113 -14.58 4.12 -2.18
C GLY A 113 -15.64 3.99 -1.09
N ASP A 114 -16.76 3.36 -1.45
CA ASP A 114 -17.93 3.10 -0.59
C ASP A 114 -17.80 1.77 0.19
N GLN A 115 -16.56 1.37 0.52
CA GLN A 115 -16.30 0.12 1.23
C GLN A 115 -16.67 0.30 2.72
N LYS A 116 -17.20 -0.74 3.35
CA LYS A 116 -17.84 -0.67 4.69
C LYS A 116 -16.90 -0.46 5.89
N GLY A 117 -15.67 0.02 5.68
CA GLY A 117 -14.68 0.19 6.74
C GLY A 117 -13.78 1.42 6.51
N ASN A 118 -13.38 2.08 7.60
CA ASN A 118 -12.50 3.24 7.53
C ASN A 118 -11.03 2.88 7.23
N GLU A 119 -10.67 1.61 7.18
CA GLU A 119 -9.29 1.14 6.99
C GLU A 119 -9.15 0.47 5.62
N ALA A 120 -8.18 0.93 4.83
CA ALA A 120 -7.89 0.41 3.51
C ALA A 120 -6.79 -0.66 3.53
N VAL A 121 -5.72 -0.39 4.27
CA VAL A 121 -4.52 -1.24 4.32
C VAL A 121 -3.90 -1.21 5.71
N ASP A 122 -3.57 -2.39 6.26
CA ASP A 122 -2.62 -2.57 7.39
C ASP A 122 -1.29 -3.05 6.80
N PHE A 123 -0.25 -2.24 6.93
CA PHE A 123 1.09 -2.55 6.46
C PHE A 123 2.05 -2.73 7.64
N ARG A 124 2.69 -3.91 7.69
CA ARG A 124 3.71 -4.29 8.66
C ARG A 124 5.05 -4.40 7.95
N GLY A 125 5.87 -3.38 8.10
CA GLY A 125 7.21 -3.34 7.51
C GLY A 125 8.28 -3.90 8.44
N GLU A 126 9.53 -3.62 8.12
CA GLU A 126 10.68 -4.05 8.92
C GLU A 126 10.67 -3.43 10.32
N GLU A 127 11.31 -4.11 11.28
CA GLU A 127 11.50 -3.64 12.66
C GLU A 127 10.19 -3.40 13.46
N ASN A 128 9.12 -4.16 13.17
CA ASN A 128 7.78 -4.00 13.79
C ASN A 128 7.14 -2.62 13.55
N LYS A 129 7.55 -1.90 12.50
CA LYS A 129 6.85 -0.69 12.07
C LYS A 129 5.52 -1.06 11.44
N TRP A 130 4.46 -0.39 11.86
CA TRP A 130 3.11 -0.64 11.39
C TRP A 130 2.46 0.67 10.95
N TRP A 131 1.71 0.61 9.86
CA TRP A 131 1.00 1.74 9.28
C TRP A 131 -0.39 1.31 8.86
N VAL A 132 -1.39 2.12 9.23
CA VAL A 132 -2.77 1.95 8.80
C VAL A 132 -3.11 3.07 7.84
N PHE A 133 -3.59 2.72 6.66
CA PHE A 133 -4.11 3.64 5.67
C PHE A 133 -5.63 3.68 5.79
N HIS A 134 -6.21 4.87 5.80
CA HIS A 134 -7.64 5.06 5.92
C HIS A 134 -8.27 5.41 4.58
N GLN A 135 -9.55 5.09 4.43
CA GLN A 135 -10.35 5.58 3.31
C GLN A 135 -10.78 7.02 3.57
N SER A 136 -10.67 7.87 2.55
CA SER A 136 -11.08 9.28 2.57
C SER A 136 -12.50 9.48 2.07
#